data_AF-A0A838DLG8-F1
#
_entry.id   AF-A0A838DLG8-F1
#
_cell.length_a   1.000
_cell.length_b   1.000
_cell.length_c   1.000
_cell.angle_alpha   90.00
_cell.angle_beta   90.00
_cell.angle_gamma   90.00
#
_symmetry.space_group_name_H-M   'P 1'
#
loop_
_entity.id
_entity.type
_entity.pdbx_description
1 polymer ?
#
loop_
_entity_poly.entity_id
_entity_poly.type
_entity_poly.pdbx_seq_one_letter_code
_entity_poly.pdbx_strand_id
1 'polypeptide(L)' 'MPAKPSAVIDTRVIYCGDNLEQLQKLPVECVDLIYIDPPFNSNRNYEVFWGETN' A
#
# COMPACT_ATOMS: atom_id res chain seq x y z
N MET A 1 -18.33 -16.49 1.16
CA MET A 1 -19.07 -15.38 0.52
C MET A 1 -18.05 -14.42 -0.08
N PRO A 2 -18.18 -13.97 -1.34
CA PRO A 2 -17.31 -12.92 -1.85
C PRO A 2 -17.52 -11.63 -1.03
N ALA A 3 -16.43 -10.95 -0.65
CA ALA A 3 -16.53 -9.68 0.07
C ALA A 3 -17.26 -8.64 -0.79
N LYS A 4 -18.21 -7.91 -0.18
CA LYS A 4 -18.93 -6.82 -0.83
C LYS A 4 -17.94 -5.72 -1.22
N PRO A 5 -18.00 -5.17 -2.44
CA PRO A 5 -17.16 -4.03 -2.83
C PRO A 5 -17.38 -2.84 -1.89
N SER A 6 -16.31 -2.07 -1.64
CA SER A 6 -16.43 -0.81 -0.92
C SER A 6 -17.24 0.19 -1.74
N ALA A 7 -18.03 1.01 -1.06
CA ALA A 7 -18.80 2.11 -1.67
C ALA A 7 -18.01 3.42 -1.74
N VAL A 8 -16.84 3.48 -1.09
CA VAL A 8 -16.07 4.73 -0.88
C VAL A 8 -14.79 4.76 -1.72
N ILE A 9 -14.13 3.62 -1.89
CA ILE A 9 -12.87 3.50 -2.63
C ILE A 9 -12.85 2.21 -3.45
N ASP A 10 -12.05 2.18 -4.51
CA ASP A 10 -11.74 0.94 -5.21
C ASP A 10 -10.95 -0.01 -4.30
N THR A 11 -11.26 -1.30 -4.38
CA THR A 11 -10.59 -2.34 -3.57
C THR A 11 -9.91 -3.36 -4.49
N ARG A 12 -8.95 -4.11 -3.95
CA ARG A 12 -8.09 -5.03 -4.74
C ARG A 12 -7.21 -4.29 -5.76
N VAL A 13 -6.78 -3.08 -5.40
CA VAL A 13 -5.87 -2.24 -6.19
C VAL A 13 -4.46 -2.37 -5.64
N ILE A 14 -3.47 -2.40 -6.52
CA ILE A 14 -2.05 -2.32 -6.17
C ILE A 14 -1.53 -1.00 -6.74
N TYR A 15 -0.94 -0.18 -5.88
CA TYR A 15 -0.26 1.05 -6.27
C TYR A 15 1.25 0.82 -6.26
N CYS A 16 1.95 1.26 -7.32
CA CYS A 16 3.41 1.31 -7.37
C CYS A 16 3.86 2.76 -7.19
N GLY A 17 4.71 3.04 -6.19
CA GLY A 17 5.23 4.37 -5.88
C GLY A 17 5.43 4.61 -4.38
N ASP A 18 5.69 5.86 -4.01
CA ASP A 18 5.83 6.29 -2.62
C ASP A 18 4.52 6.14 -1.83
N ASN A 19 4.59 5.57 -0.63
CA ASN A 19 3.39 5.28 0.15
C ASN A 19 2.74 6.54 0.76
N LEU A 20 3.50 7.58 1.08
CA LEU A 20 2.95 8.80 1.68
C LEU A 20 2.12 9.55 0.64
N GLU A 21 2.63 9.65 -0.59
CA GLU A 21 1.90 10.27 -1.69
C GLU A 21 0.60 9.55 -2.02
N GLN A 22 0.58 8.20 -1.96
CA GLN A 22 -0.63 7.44 -2.24
C GLN A 22 -1.64 7.52 -1.09
N LEU A 23 -1.19 7.38 0.16
CA LEU A 23 -2.06 7.45 1.33
C LEU A 23 -2.74 8.82 1.48
N GLN A 24 -2.06 9.91 1.10
CA GLN A 24 -2.64 11.26 1.11
C GLN A 24 -3.80 11.46 0.13
N LYS A 25 -3.92 10.62 -0.91
CA LYS A 25 -5.01 10.71 -1.90
C LYS A 25 -6.28 9.99 -1.45
N LEU A 26 -6.21 9.15 -0.41
CA LEU A 26 -7.34 8.42 0.11
C LEU A 26 -8.23 9.30 0.99
N PRO A 27 -9.55 9.09 1.01
CA PRO A 27 -10.44 9.76 1.95
C PRO A 27 -10.07 9.45 3.41
N VAL A 28 -10.38 10.36 4.31
CA VAL A 28 -10.23 10.12 5.75
C VAL A 28 -11.14 8.97 6.21
N GLU A 29 -10.69 8.22 7.21
CA GLU A 29 -11.45 7.14 7.86
C GLU A 29 -11.95 6.03 6.89
N CYS A 30 -11.29 5.83 5.75
CA CYS A 30 -11.70 4.83 4.76
C CYS A 30 -11.05 3.44 4.91
N VAL A 31 -10.17 3.26 5.91
CA VAL A 31 -9.42 2.02 6.13
C VAL A 31 -9.66 1.49 7.54
N ASP A 32 -10.20 0.27 7.64
CA ASP A 32 -10.47 -0.40 8.92
C ASP A 32 -9.23 -1.05 9.55
N LEU A 33 -8.30 -1.55 8.72
CA LEU A 33 -7.10 -2.28 9.14
C LEU A 33 -5.91 -1.95 8.24
N ILE A 34 -4.78 -1.63 8.87
CA ILE A 34 -3.48 -1.46 8.21
C ILE A 34 -2.53 -2.53 8.73
N TYR A 35 -1.96 -3.31 7.82
CA TYR A 35 -0.85 -4.21 8.09
C TYR A 35 0.39 -3.69 7.36
N ILE A 36 1.51 -3.55 8.07
CA ILE A 36 2.77 -3.08 7.52
C ILE A 36 3.92 -3.94 8.03
N ASP A 37 4.91 -4.13 7.16
CA ASP A 37 6.21 -4.73 7.46
C ASP A 37 7.30 -3.82 6.87
N PRO A 38 7.60 -2.67 7.51
CA PRO A 38 8.50 -1.67 6.94
C PRO A 38 9.96 -2.17 6.96
N PRO A 39 10.86 -1.60 6.14
CA PRO A 39 12.28 -1.96 6.20
C PRO A 39 12.84 -1.65 7.59
N PHE A 40 13.35 -2.67 8.29
CA PHE A 40 13.84 -2.54 9.66
C PHE A 40 15.24 -1.91 9.79
N ASN A 41 15.70 -1.16 8.78
CA ASN A 41 17.04 -0.56 8.73
C ASN A 41 18.19 -1.54 9.07
N SER A 42 18.03 -2.80 8.65
CA SER A 42 18.90 -3.91 9.06
C SER A 42 20.08 -4.15 8.11
N ASN A 43 20.40 -3.21 7.22
CA ASN A 43 21.34 -3.38 6.10
C ASN A 43 21.08 -4.63 5.25
N ARG A 44 19.81 -5.06 5.15
CA ARG A 44 19.41 -6.13 4.21
C ARG A 44 19.10 -5.51 2.87
N ASN A 45 19.50 -6.20 1.80
CA ASN A 45 19.00 -5.91 0.46
C ASN A 45 17.58 -6.46 0.37
N TYR A 46 16.59 -5.57 0.24
CA TYR A 46 15.20 -5.95 -0.03
C TYR A 46 15.01 -6.09 -1.54
N GLU A 47 14.20 -7.07 -1.94
CA GLU A 47 13.86 -7.25 -3.36
C GLU A 47 13.10 -6.03 -3.87
N VAL A 48 13.55 -5.46 -4.99
CA VAL A 48 12.84 -4.39 -5.70
C VAL A 48 11.94 -5.05 -6.74
N PHE A 49 10.63 -5.05 -6.49
CA PHE A 49 9.66 -5.74 -7.34
C PHE A 49 9.43 -5.08 -8.71
N TRP A 50 9.71 -3.79 -8.85
CA TRP A 50 9.34 -3.01 -10.04
C TRP A 50 10.50 -2.56 -10.92
N GLY A 51 11.69 -3.16 -10.77
CA GLY A 51 12.83 -2.93 -11.67
C GLY A 51 13.42 -1.51 -11.62
N GLU A 52 12.94 -0.63 -10.73
CA GLU A 52 13.56 0.67 -10.47
C GLU A 52 14.83 0.45 -9.63
N THR A 53 15.95 0.26 -10.30
CA THR A 53 17.25 0.57 -9.72
C THR A 53 17.40 2.08 -9.71
N ASN A 54 17.60 2.66 -8.52
CA ASN A 54 18.07 4.04 -8.34
C ASN A 54 19.14 4.43 -9.36
#